data_AF-A0A946U6F2-F1
#
_entry.id   AF-A0A946U6F2-F1
#
_cell.length_a   1.000
_cell.length_b   1.000
_cell.length_c   1.000
_cell.angle_alpha   90.00
_cell.angle_beta   90.00
_cell.angle_gamma   90.00
#
_symmetry.space_group_name_H-M   'P 1'
#
loop_
_entity.id
_entity.type
_entity.pdbx_description
1 polymer ?
#
loop_
_entity_poly.entity_id
_entity_poly.type
_entity_poly.pdbx_seq_one_letter_code
_entity_poly.pdbx_strand_id
1 'polypeptide(L)'
;MKKQLNYEIFLKVANAISHSKEPEEVALMTVEGIKTALDIKGCALFLLDKKNDELSVAASYGLSDEYLNKGPLSSLESIAHTLQEG
;
A
#
# COMPACT_ATOMS: atom_id res chain seq x y z
N MET A 1 -21.61 -6.54 -7.70
CA MET A 1 -21.69 -5.19 -7.08
C MET A 1 -20.35 -4.51 -7.22
N LYS A 2 -20.23 -3.45 -8.05
CA LYS A 2 -19.08 -2.55 -7.99
C LYS A 2 -19.16 -1.83 -6.64
N LYS A 3 -18.34 -2.22 -5.65
CA LYS A 3 -18.14 -1.41 -4.44
C LYS A 3 -17.45 -0.11 -4.90
N GLN A 4 -18.22 0.93 -5.20
CA GLN A 4 -17.66 2.26 -5.35
C GLN A 4 -17.00 2.62 -4.02
N LEU A 5 -15.74 3.05 -4.06
CA LEU A 5 -15.08 3.68 -2.92
C LEU A 5 -15.98 4.84 -2.48
N ASN A 6 -16.63 4.72 -1.34
CA ASN A 6 -17.50 5.80 -0.88
C ASN A 6 -16.62 6.96 -0.38
N TYR A 7 -17.11 8.19 -0.52
CA TYR A 7 -16.35 9.39 -0.16
C TYR A 7 -15.95 9.39 1.34
N GLU A 8 -16.75 8.76 2.18
CA GLU A 8 -16.48 8.63 3.62
C GLU A 8 -15.26 7.75 3.92
N ILE A 9 -15.08 6.64 3.18
CA ILE A 9 -13.93 5.74 3.29
C ILE A 9 -12.68 6.48 2.86
N PHE A 10 -12.75 7.21 1.76
CA PHE A 10 -11.64 8.05 1.30
C PHE A 10 -11.24 9.07 2.38
N LEU A 11 -12.20 9.81 2.94
CA LEU A 11 -11.93 10.77 4.01
C LEU A 11 -11.37 10.13 5.28
N LYS A 12 -11.86 8.95 5.68
CA LYS A 12 -11.34 8.22 6.85
C LYS A 12 -9.87 7.84 6.66
N VAL A 13 -9.52 7.30 5.49
CA VAL A 13 -8.14 6.93 5.17
C VAL A 13 -7.26 8.18 5.10
N ALA A 14 -7.68 9.23 4.39
CA ALA A 14 -6.92 10.46 4.26
C ALA A 14 -6.65 11.14 5.61
N ASN A 15 -7.64 11.16 6.52
CA ASN A 15 -7.45 11.68 7.86
C ASN A 15 -6.49 10.80 8.67
N ALA A 16 -6.61 9.47 8.64
CA ALA A 16 -5.68 8.61 9.37
C ALA A 16 -4.22 8.85 8.94
N ILE A 17 -3.99 8.95 7.63
CA ILE A 17 -2.66 9.22 7.04
C ILE A 17 -2.10 10.57 7.47
N SER A 18 -2.93 11.61 7.57
CA SER A 18 -2.45 12.99 7.82
C SER A 18 -2.05 13.28 9.28
N HIS A 19 -2.30 12.37 10.22
CA HIS A 19 -2.06 12.59 11.64
C HIS A 19 -0.66 12.20 12.13
N SER A 20 0.14 11.49 11.33
CA SER A 20 1.54 11.17 11.66
C SER A 20 2.52 11.92 10.75
N LYS A 21 3.70 12.20 11.28
CA LYS A 21 4.85 12.75 10.55
C LYS A 21 5.93 11.70 10.31
N GLU A 22 5.83 10.53 10.93
CA GLU A 22 6.81 9.46 10.80
C GLU A 22 6.43 8.56 9.62
N PRO A 23 7.27 8.43 8.58
CA PRO A 23 6.93 7.70 7.35
C PRO A 23 6.46 6.26 7.57
N GLU A 24 7.08 5.55 8.51
CA GLU A 24 6.75 4.17 8.86
C GLU A 24 5.34 4.07 9.46
N GLU A 25 4.99 5.01 10.34
CA GLU A 25 3.67 5.08 10.96
C GLU A 25 2.60 5.46 9.93
N VAL A 26 2.90 6.41 9.04
CA VAL A 26 2.03 6.78 7.91
C VAL A 26 1.76 5.57 7.00
N ALA A 27 2.80 4.80 6.66
CA ALA A 27 2.67 3.60 5.84
C ALA A 27 1.78 2.54 6.51
N LEU A 28 1.97 2.28 7.80
CA LEU A 28 1.16 1.32 8.56
C LEU A 28 -0.31 1.76 8.67
N MET A 29 -0.55 3.01 9.04
CA MET A 29 -1.91 3.57 9.13
C MET A 29 -2.64 3.52 7.77
N THR A 30 -1.92 3.70 6.67
CA THR A 30 -2.48 3.60 5.32
C THR A 30 -3.03 2.20 5.06
N VAL A 31 -2.20 1.16 5.25
CA VAL A 31 -2.61 -0.22 4.93
C VAL A 31 -3.68 -0.75 5.88
N GLU A 32 -3.63 -0.38 7.16
CA GLU A 32 -4.65 -0.72 8.15
C GLU A 32 -5.98 -0.01 7.86
N GLY A 33 -5.92 1.28 7.56
CA GLY A 33 -7.08 2.11 7.22
C GLY A 33 -7.79 1.59 5.97
N ILE A 34 -7.05 1.27 4.91
CA ILE A 34 -7.59 0.71 3.67
C ILE A 34 -8.21 -0.68 3.92
N LYS A 35 -7.49 -1.57 4.62
CA LYS A 35 -7.98 -2.92 4.93
C LYS A 35 -9.31 -2.85 5.67
N THR A 36 -9.38 -2.03 6.70
CA THR A 36 -10.57 -1.87 7.56
C THR A 36 -11.72 -1.22 6.80
N ALA A 37 -11.45 -0.14 6.07
CA ALA A 37 -12.49 0.62 5.41
C ALA A 37 -13.10 -0.09 4.19
N LEU A 38 -12.34 -0.94 3.50
CA LEU A 38 -12.84 -1.76 2.39
C LEU A 38 -13.39 -3.12 2.81
N ASP A 39 -13.17 -3.52 4.06
CA ASP A 39 -13.49 -4.85 4.60
C ASP A 39 -12.87 -5.97 3.75
N ILE A 40 -11.54 -5.93 3.62
CA ILE A 40 -10.74 -6.92 2.88
C ILE A 40 -9.79 -7.68 3.82
N LYS A 41 -9.27 -8.82 3.36
CA LYS A 41 -8.45 -9.72 4.20
C LYS A 41 -7.08 -9.12 4.53
N GLY A 42 -6.45 -8.43 3.59
CA GLY A 42 -5.17 -7.78 3.81
C GLY A 42 -4.84 -6.71 2.78
N CYS A 43 -3.83 -5.91 3.10
CA CYS A 43 -3.32 -4.81 2.28
C CYS A 43 -1.79 -4.74 2.46
N ALA A 44 -1.07 -4.43 1.39
CA ALA A 44 0.37 -4.15 1.43
C ALA A 44 0.66 -2.88 0.64
N LEU A 45 1.57 -2.07 1.16
CA LEU A 45 2.15 -0.91 0.50
C LEU A 45 3.56 -1.26 0.09
N PHE A 46 3.84 -1.15 -1.21
CA PHE A 46 5.18 -1.31 -1.76
C PHE A 46 5.77 0.04 -2.10
N LEU A 47 7.04 0.23 -1.78
CA LEU A 47 7.81 1.40 -2.21
C LEU A 47 8.86 0.99 -3.23
N LEU A 48 9.06 1.87 -4.22
CA LEU A 48 10.07 1.71 -5.25
C LEU A 48 11.45 2.05 -4.67
N ASP A 49 12.35 1.06 -4.69
CA ASP A 49 13.78 1.29 -4.57
C ASP A 49 14.35 1.60 -5.95
N LYS A 50 14.59 2.89 -6.21
CA LYS A 50 15.15 3.39 -7.46
C LYS A 50 16.60 2.95 -7.73
N LYS A 51 17.30 2.40 -6.74
CA LYS A 51 18.68 1.92 -6.94
C LYS A 51 18.71 0.56 -7.63
N ASN A 52 17.73 -0.27 -7.32
CA ASN A 52 17.66 -1.66 -7.77
C ASN A 52 16.47 -1.93 -8.70
N ASP A 53 15.62 -0.92 -8.95
CA ASP A 53 14.39 -1.02 -9.74
C ASP A 53 13.42 -2.09 -9.20
N GLU A 54 13.38 -2.24 -7.88
CA GLU A 54 12.55 -3.21 -7.17
C GLU A 54 11.49 -2.55 -6.30
N LEU A 55 10.36 -3.24 -6.12
CA LEU A 55 9.31 -2.90 -5.18
C LEU A 55 9.48 -3.72 -3.90
N SER A 56 9.69 -3.04 -2.78
CA SER A 56 9.85 -3.64 -1.45
C SER A 56 8.66 -3.28 -0.56
N VAL A 57 8.28 -4.19 0.36
CA VAL A 57 7.17 -3.97 1.28
C VAL A 57 7.58 -2.93 2.32
N ALA A 58 6.86 -1.80 2.36
CA ALA A 58 7.04 -0.76 3.36
C ALA A 58 6.09 -0.94 4.55
N ALA A 59 4.88 -1.43 4.30
CA ALA A 59 3.92 -1.79 5.34
C ALA A 59 2.95 -2.85 4.82
N SER A 60 2.40 -3.65 5.74
CA SER A 60 1.33 -4.58 5.42
C SER A 60 0.44 -4.86 6.62
N TYR A 61 -0.78 -5.29 6.36
CA TYR A 61 -1.72 -5.69 7.40
C TYR A 61 -2.60 -6.85 6.90
N GLY A 62 -2.78 -7.88 7.72
CA GLY A 62 -3.67 -9.03 7.40
C GLY A 62 -3.14 -10.01 6.34
N LEU A 63 -1.84 -9.96 6.04
CA LEU A 63 -1.16 -10.89 5.14
C LEU A 63 -0.31 -11.87 5.95
N SER A 64 -0.10 -13.08 5.42
CA SER A 64 0.77 -14.07 6.06
C SER A 64 2.24 -13.71 5.88
N ASP A 65 3.07 -14.13 6.83
CA ASP A 65 4.53 -14.00 6.73
C ASP A 65 5.06 -14.64 5.44
N GLU A 66 4.51 -15.78 5.02
CA GLU A 66 4.88 -16.43 3.77
C GLU A 66 4.63 -15.54 2.54
N TYR A 67 3.50 -14.83 2.49
CA TYR A 67 3.20 -13.91 1.39
C TYR A 67 4.17 -12.72 1.38
N LEU A 68 4.50 -12.19 2.56
CA LEU A 68 5.41 -11.05 2.70
C LEU A 68 6.86 -11.42 2.35
N ASN A 69 7.24 -12.68 2.56
CA ASN A 69 8.59 -13.20 2.31
C ASN A 69 8.74 -13.87 0.93
N LYS A 70 7.84 -13.64 -0.02
CA LYS A 70 7.93 -14.20 -1.38
C LYS A 70 9.09 -13.63 -2.22
N GLY A 71 9.75 -12.58 -1.74
CA GLY A 71 10.80 -11.84 -2.44
C GLY A 71 10.31 -10.53 -3.08
N PRO A 72 11.25 -9.67 -3.52
CA PRO A 72 10.94 -8.39 -4.15
C PRO A 72 10.21 -8.57 -5.48
N LEU A 73 9.46 -7.55 -5.88
CA LEU A 73 8.77 -7.52 -7.18
C LEU A 73 9.52 -6.58 -8.13
N SER A 74 9.75 -7.00 -9.37
CA SER A 74 10.32 -6.13 -10.40
C SER A 74 9.40 -4.95 -10.69
N SER A 75 9.93 -3.72 -10.62
CA SER A 75 9.14 -2.51 -10.91
C SER A 75 8.82 -2.39 -12.40
N LEU A 76 9.73 -2.82 -13.27
CA LEU A 76 9.53 -2.85 -14.73
C LEU A 76 8.45 -3.86 -15.13
N GLU A 77 8.27 -4.96 -14.38
CA GLU A 77 7.19 -5.90 -14.67
C GLU A 77 5.86 -5.47 -14.01
N SER A 78 5.93 -4.92 -12.79
CA SER A 78 4.74 -4.63 -11.99
C SER A 78 4.09 -3.28 -12.29
N ILE A 79 4.87 -2.25 -12.61
CA ILE A 79 4.40 -0.86 -12.76
C ILE A 79 5.04 -0.13 -13.95
N ALA A 80 5.52 -0.86 -14.98
CA ALA A 80 6.25 -0.29 -16.12
C ALA A 80 5.60 0.97 -16.73
N HIS A 81 4.28 0.94 -16.95
CA HIS A 81 3.55 2.06 -17.55
C HIS A 81 3.56 3.30 -16.66
N THR A 82 3.56 3.15 -15.34
CA THR A 82 3.60 4.27 -14.39
C THR A 82 4.97 4.93 -14.36
N LEU A 83 6.04 4.18 -14.64
CA LEU A 83 7.41 4.71 -14.65
C LEU A 83 7.74 5.54 -15.90
N GLN A 84 6.99 5.38 -17.00
CA GLN A 84 7.25 6.10 -18.26
C GLN A 84 6.73 7.54 -18.26
N GLU A 85 5.79 7.87 -17.38
CA GLU A 85 5.08 9.16 -17.34
C GLU A 85 5.45 10.03 -16.12
N GLY A 86 6.57 9.72 -15.44
CA GLY A 86 7.02 10.40 -14.21
C GLY A 86 8.08 11.48 -14.42
#